data_AF-A0A6P0PX32-F1
#
_entry.id   AF-A0A6P0PX32-F1
#
_cell.length_a   1.000
_cell.length_b   1.000
_cell.length_c   1.000
_cell.angle_alpha   90.00
_cell.angle_beta   90.00
_cell.angle_gamma   90.00
#
_symmetry.space_group_name_H-M   'P 1'
#
loop_
_entity.id
_entity.type
_entity.pdbx_description
1 polymer ?
#
loop_
_entity_poly.entity_id
_entity_poly.type
_entity_poly.pdbx_seq_one_letter_code
_entity_poly.pdbx_strand_id
1 'polypeptide(L)'
;AVFIFILLTWIYLTKITVKLDNNSLSSEYFKIPYKEVQKLVKMSQGEKYVAILFGLTALLWIFRADITIGSFTLTGWSNYLGVANFVHDSSVAALIAVIMFILPVKTETGDKIKLLDWETAVKIPWGILLLLGGGIAISKGFAASGLSQFLGDNLQIGLQGLSTVLMVVCIMLG
;
A
#
# COMPACT_ATOMS: atom_id res chain seq x y z
N ALA A 1 -20.21 5.00 -13.60
CA ALA A 1 -19.41 3.76 -13.54
C ALA A 1 -18.99 3.41 -12.11
N VAL A 2 -18.22 4.25 -11.40
CA VAL A 2 -17.69 3.95 -10.05
C VAL A 2 -18.77 3.66 -9.01
N PHE A 3 -19.84 4.46 -8.95
CA PHE A 3 -20.94 4.22 -8.00
C PHE A 3 -21.70 2.90 -8.27
N ILE A 4 -21.86 2.54 -9.55
CA ILE A 4 -22.50 1.28 -9.96
C ILE A 4 -21.61 0.11 -9.56
N PHE A 5 -20.29 0.23 -9.76
CA PHE A 5 -19.32 -0.77 -9.35
C PHE A 5 -19.31 -0.96 -7.82
N ILE A 6 -19.29 0.12 -7.04
CA ILE A 6 -19.38 0.06 -5.58
C ILE A 6 -20.66 -0.64 -5.12
N LEU A 7 -21.81 -0.31 -5.73
CA LEU A 7 -23.10 -0.96 -5.44
C LEU A 7 -23.09 -2.46 -5.79
N LEU A 8 -22.54 -2.84 -6.94
CA LEU A 8 -22.44 -4.23 -7.37
C LEU A 8 -21.50 -5.02 -6.46
N THR A 9 -20.33 -4.48 -6.11
CA THR A 9 -19.39 -5.10 -5.19
C THR A 9 -20.00 -5.27 -3.81
N TRP A 10 -20.73 -4.26 -3.30
CA TRP A 10 -21.46 -4.36 -2.04
C TRP A 10 -22.47 -5.52 -2.07
N ILE A 11 -23.29 -5.63 -3.11
CA ILE A 11 -24.28 -6.70 -3.25
C ILE A 11 -23.60 -8.07 -3.35
N TYR A 12 -22.51 -8.16 -4.12
CA TYR A 12 -21.73 -9.39 -4.29
C TYR A 12 -21.14 -9.88 -2.96
N LEU A 13 -20.49 -9.00 -2.20
CA LEU A 13 -19.90 -9.34 -0.91
C LEU A 13 -20.97 -9.71 0.12
N THR A 14 -22.06 -8.96 0.20
CA THR A 14 -23.11 -9.17 1.22
C THR A 14 -24.05 -10.35 0.93
N LYS A 15 -24.27 -10.71 -0.34
CA LYS A 15 -25.24 -11.77 -0.69
C LYS A 15 -24.64 -13.04 -1.27
N ILE A 16 -23.46 -13.00 -1.88
CA ILE A 16 -22.92 -14.14 -2.64
C ILE A 16 -21.72 -14.78 -1.94
N THR A 17 -20.73 -13.98 -1.51
CA THR A 17 -19.50 -14.51 -0.91
C THR A 17 -19.62 -14.73 0.59
N VAL A 18 -20.22 -13.77 1.32
CA VAL A 18 -20.44 -13.89 2.75
C VAL A 18 -21.89 -14.28 2.99
N LYS A 19 -22.16 -15.59 3.06
CA LYS A 19 -23.39 -16.07 3.70
C LYS A 19 -23.27 -15.72 5.18
N LEU A 20 -23.77 -14.56 5.59
CA LEU A 20 -23.98 -14.20 6.99
C LEU A 20 -25.06 -15.15 7.51
N ASP A 21 -24.65 -16.31 7.98
CA ASP A 21 -25.51 -17.18 8.75
C ASP A 21 -25.76 -16.48 10.10
N ASN A 22 -26.93 -15.85 10.22
CA ASN A 22 -27.37 -15.13 11.42
C ASN A 22 -27.41 -16.01 12.67
N ASN A 23 -27.33 -17.34 12.53
CA ASN A 23 -27.23 -18.29 13.65
C ASN A 23 -25.77 -18.73 13.95
N SER A 24 -24.80 -18.40 13.09
CA SER A 24 -23.38 -18.74 13.27
C SER A 24 -22.58 -17.63 13.99
N LEU A 25 -23.22 -16.50 14.30
CA LEU A 25 -22.75 -15.55 15.30
C LEU A 25 -22.94 -16.16 16.69
N SER A 26 -22.29 -17.31 16.92
CA SER A 26 -22.22 -17.94 18.21
C SER A 26 -21.69 -16.91 19.20
N SER A 27 -22.35 -16.84 20.35
CA SER A 27 -21.96 -16.08 21.54
C SER A 27 -20.49 -16.25 21.97
N GLU A 28 -19.75 -17.15 21.33
CA GLU A 28 -18.34 -17.46 21.54
C GLU A 28 -17.39 -16.35 21.07
N TYR A 29 -17.68 -15.63 19.97
CA TYR A 29 -16.87 -14.48 19.55
C TYR A 29 -16.99 -13.28 20.51
N PHE A 30 -18.11 -13.18 21.23
CA PHE A 30 -18.32 -12.17 22.28
C PHE A 30 -17.75 -12.60 23.64
N LYS A 31 -17.28 -13.84 23.79
CA LYS A 31 -16.54 -14.33 24.96
C LYS A 31 -15.04 -14.10 24.80
N ILE A 32 -14.63 -12.93 24.31
CA ILE A 32 -13.24 -12.49 24.52
C ILE A 32 -13.09 -12.38 26.03
N PRO A 33 -12.25 -13.20 26.68
CA PRO A 33 -12.10 -13.12 28.13
C PRO A 33 -11.67 -11.70 28.46
N TYR A 34 -12.39 -11.00 29.34
CA TYR A 34 -12.04 -9.64 29.78
C TYR A 34 -10.56 -9.50 30.20
N LYS A 35 -9.92 -10.62 30.58
CA LYS A 35 -8.48 -10.73 30.87
C LYS A 35 -7.56 -10.48 29.67
N GLU A 36 -7.94 -10.85 28.44
CA GLU A 36 -7.17 -10.56 27.23
C GLU A 36 -7.29 -9.09 26.84
N VAL A 37 -8.48 -8.51 26.96
CA VAL A 37 -8.71 -7.07 26.73
C VAL A 37 -7.91 -6.23 27.72
N GLN A 38 -7.81 -6.64 28.98
CA GLN A 38 -7.00 -5.95 29.99
C GLN A 38 -5.49 -6.02 29.73
N LYS A 39 -4.98 -7.08 29.08
CA LYS A 39 -3.57 -7.17 28.68
C LYS A 39 -3.21 -6.16 27.59
N LEU A 40 -4.17 -5.77 26.74
CA LEU A 40 -3.98 -4.80 25.66
C LEU A 40 -3.96 -3.33 26.14
N VAL A 41 -4.30 -3.05 27.40
CA VAL A 41 -4.42 -1.67 27.92
C VAL A 41 -3.05 -1.00 28.11
N LYS A 42 -2.00 -1.76 28.38
CA LYS A 42 -0.65 -1.21 28.58
C LYS A 42 0.18 -1.41 27.32
N MET A 43 0.31 -0.36 26.52
CA MET A 43 1.26 -0.36 25.40
C MET A 43 2.68 -0.59 25.91
N SER A 44 3.32 -1.62 25.34
CA SER A 44 4.73 -1.92 25.54
C SER A 44 5.62 -0.77 25.05
N GLN A 45 6.89 -0.76 25.45
CA GLN A 45 7.84 0.24 24.93
C GLN A 45 8.03 0.11 23.42
N GLY A 46 7.96 -1.12 22.87
CA GLY A 46 8.04 -1.38 21.44
C GLY A 46 6.89 -0.75 20.67
N GLU A 47 5.66 -1.02 21.09
CA GLU A 47 4.47 -0.46 20.44
C GLU A 47 4.47 1.08 20.47
N LYS A 48 4.92 1.69 21.56
CA LYS A 48 5.06 3.15 21.65
C LYS A 48 6.06 3.69 20.63
N TYR A 49 7.24 3.07 20.50
CA TYR A 49 8.23 3.51 19.52
C TYR A 49 7.78 3.28 18.08
N VAL A 50 7.12 2.14 17.79
CA VAL A 50 6.52 1.90 16.48
C VAL A 50 5.46 2.95 16.16
N ALA A 51 4.58 3.28 17.11
CA ALA A 51 3.55 4.31 16.93
C ALA A 51 4.15 5.70 16.68
N ILE A 52 5.21 6.06 17.41
CA ILE A 52 5.94 7.33 17.21
C ILE A 52 6.59 7.36 15.83
N LEU A 53 7.30 6.30 15.43
CA LEU A 53 7.95 6.23 14.12
C LEU A 53 6.94 6.23 12.99
N PHE A 54 5.79 5.57 13.16
CA PHE A 54 4.69 5.60 12.21
C PHE A 54 4.13 7.01 12.05
N GLY A 55 3.83 7.71 13.15
CA GLY A 55 3.39 9.10 13.12
C GLY A 55 4.44 10.02 12.47
N LEU A 56 5.71 9.82 12.79
CA LEU A 56 6.82 10.56 12.18
C LEU A 56 6.90 10.31 10.67
N THR A 57 6.77 9.05 10.24
CA THR A 57 6.72 8.66 8.81
C THR A 57 5.59 9.38 8.09
N ALA A 58 4.38 9.37 8.67
CA ALA A 58 3.22 10.04 8.10
C ALA A 58 3.44 11.56 7.97
N LEU A 59 4.00 12.20 9.00
CA LEU A 59 4.36 13.62 8.95
C LEU A 59 5.41 13.88 7.86
N LEU A 60 6.44 13.05 7.76
CA LEU A 60 7.46 13.19 6.72
C LEU A 60 6.87 13.05 5.33
N TRP A 61 5.92 12.15 5.10
CA TRP A 61 5.23 12.04 3.79
C TRP A 61 4.35 13.25 3.49
N ILE A 62 3.52 13.69 4.43
CA ILE A 62 2.60 14.81 4.25
C ILE A 62 3.37 16.10 3.93
N PHE A 63 4.40 16.41 4.72
CA PHE A 63 5.18 17.64 4.57
C PHE A 63 6.34 17.51 3.57
N ARG A 64 6.46 16.39 2.84
CA ARG A 64 7.53 16.19 1.85
C ARG A 64 7.44 17.19 0.72
N ALA A 65 6.28 17.26 0.07
CA ALA A 65 6.02 18.12 -1.08
C ALA A 65 5.38 19.43 -0.63
N ASP A 66 5.43 20.45 -1.48
CA ASP A 66 4.79 21.73 -1.20
C ASP A 66 3.28 21.56 -1.07
N ILE A 67 2.72 22.09 0.01
CA ILE A 67 1.28 22.05 0.27
C ILE A 67 0.74 23.45 -0.02
N THR A 68 0.03 23.58 -1.14
CA THR A 68 -0.64 24.81 -1.53
C THR A 68 -2.08 24.81 -1.02
N ILE A 69 -2.40 25.65 -0.03
CA ILE A 69 -3.75 25.81 0.53
C ILE A 69 -4.22 27.23 0.20
N GLY A 70 -4.99 27.37 -0.89
CA GLY A 70 -5.48 28.66 -1.35
C GLY A 70 -4.34 29.60 -1.74
N SER A 71 -4.19 30.71 -1.01
CA SER A 71 -3.12 31.70 -1.20
C SER A 71 -1.85 31.44 -0.38
N PHE A 72 -1.85 30.42 0.49
CA PHE A 72 -0.71 30.08 1.34
C PHE A 72 -0.01 28.83 0.79
N THR A 73 1.29 28.94 0.51
CA THR A 73 2.12 27.81 0.08
C THR A 73 3.08 27.44 1.21
N LEU A 74 2.85 26.28 1.82
CA LEU A 74 3.82 25.71 2.75
C LEU A 74 4.88 24.96 1.95
N THR A 75 6.10 25.49 1.93
CA THR A 75 7.24 24.82 1.28
C THR A 75 7.52 23.50 2.02
N GLY A 76 7.49 22.40 1.28
CA GLY A 76 7.80 21.08 1.79
C GLY A 76 9.28 20.98 2.18
N TRP A 77 9.59 20.13 3.14
CA TRP A 77 10.97 19.99 3.62
C TRP A 77 11.93 19.52 2.52
N SER A 78 11.43 18.80 1.51
CA SER A 78 12.26 18.31 0.40
C SER A 78 12.71 19.46 -0.53
N ASN A 79 11.84 20.45 -0.75
CA ASN A 79 12.17 21.65 -1.50
C ASN A 79 13.03 22.62 -0.70
N TYR A 80 12.75 22.78 0.60
CA TYR A 80 13.57 23.59 1.50
C TYR A 80 15.03 23.12 1.57
N LEU A 81 15.25 21.80 1.58
CA LEU A 81 16.58 21.19 1.56
C LEU A 81 17.19 21.07 0.14
N GLY A 82 16.48 21.48 -0.92
CA GLY A 82 16.95 21.39 -2.30
C GLY A 82 17.10 19.95 -2.83
N VAL A 83 16.48 18.96 -2.17
CA VAL A 83 16.60 17.52 -2.49
C VAL A 83 15.30 16.93 -3.05
N ALA A 84 14.32 17.77 -3.41
CA ALA A 84 13.00 17.31 -3.88
C ALA A 84 13.06 16.34 -5.06
N ASN A 85 14.05 16.48 -5.94
CA ASN A 85 14.23 15.58 -7.08
C ASN A 85 14.78 14.19 -6.71
N PHE A 86 15.39 14.04 -5.54
CA PHE A 86 16.04 12.80 -5.09
C PHE A 86 15.27 12.06 -4.00
N VAL A 87 14.30 12.73 -3.38
CA VAL A 87 13.53 12.18 -2.26
C VAL A 87 12.16 11.70 -2.74
N HIS A 88 11.93 10.40 -2.59
CA HIS A 88 10.65 9.76 -2.87
C HIS A 88 10.04 9.15 -1.60
N ASP A 89 8.81 8.64 -1.71
CA ASP A 89 8.11 8.02 -0.58
C ASP A 89 8.87 6.80 -0.06
N SER A 90 9.55 6.09 -0.97
CA SER A 90 10.48 5.01 -0.68
C SER A 90 11.70 5.45 0.14
N SER A 91 12.24 6.65 -0.11
CA SER A 91 13.39 7.18 0.63
C SER A 91 13.05 7.42 2.11
N VAL A 92 11.86 7.98 2.37
CA VAL A 92 11.35 8.17 3.74
C VAL A 92 11.13 6.83 4.44
N ALA A 93 10.47 5.88 3.77
CA ALA A 93 10.23 4.55 4.32
C ALA A 93 11.54 3.82 4.64
N ALA A 94 12.53 3.89 3.73
CA ALA A 94 13.84 3.28 3.92
C ALA A 94 14.60 3.89 5.11
N LEU A 95 14.57 5.22 5.27
CA LEU A 95 15.18 5.90 6.40
C LEU A 95 14.59 5.43 7.74
N ILE A 96 13.26 5.34 7.82
CA ILE A 96 12.57 4.88 9.03
C ILE A 96 12.87 3.40 9.31
N ALA A 97 12.89 2.55 8.27
CA ALA A 97 13.29 1.16 8.41
C ALA A 97 14.71 1.02 8.99
N VAL A 98 15.67 1.81 8.50
CA VAL A 98 17.04 1.85 9.05
C VAL A 98 17.03 2.28 10.52
N ILE A 99 16.25 3.30 10.87
CA ILE A 99 16.09 3.74 12.26
C ILE A 99 15.53 2.59 13.13
N MET A 100 14.54 1.83 12.64
CA MET A 100 13.99 0.67 13.36
C MET A 100 15.03 -0.44 13.60
N PHE A 101 15.98 -0.64 12.69
CA PHE A 101 17.09 -1.60 12.87
C PHE A 101 18.16 -1.13 13.86
N ILE A 102 18.25 0.18 14.12
CA ILE A 102 19.24 0.76 15.03
C ILE A 102 18.66 0.94 16.44
N LEU A 103 17.38 1.32 16.53
CA LEU A 103 16.74 1.73 17.79
C LEU A 103 16.55 0.51 18.72
N PRO A 104 17.21 0.50 19.90
CA PRO A 104 17.01 -0.56 20.88
C PRO A 104 15.74 -0.31 21.70
N VAL A 105 14.98 -1.36 21.95
CA VAL A 105 13.81 -1.38 22.81
C VAL A 105 13.99 -2.36 23.96
N LYS A 106 13.46 -1.99 25.12
CA LYS A 106 13.42 -2.88 26.29
C LYS A 106 12.17 -3.76 26.21
N THR A 107 12.37 -5.07 26.31
CA THR A 107 11.29 -6.03 26.50
C THR A 107 10.76 -5.96 27.93
N GLU A 108 9.61 -6.59 28.19
CA GLU A 108 9.06 -6.74 29.54
C GLU A 108 10.01 -7.52 30.48
N THR A 109 10.89 -8.35 29.92
CA THR A 109 11.95 -9.09 30.65
C THR A 109 13.18 -8.25 30.98
N GLY A 110 13.27 -7.02 30.48
CA GLY A 110 14.40 -6.11 30.69
C GLY A 110 15.52 -6.24 29.65
N ASP A 111 15.41 -7.16 28.71
CA ASP A 111 16.36 -7.36 27.62
C ASP A 111 16.26 -6.23 26.59
N LYS A 112 17.40 -5.84 26.02
CA LYS A 112 17.45 -4.86 24.93
C LYS A 112 17.44 -5.59 23.60
N ILE A 113 16.30 -5.59 22.91
CA ILE A 113 16.19 -6.07 21.54
C ILE A 113 16.14 -4.89 20.58
N LYS A 114 16.35 -5.10 19.28
CA LYS A 114 16.11 -4.06 18.27
C LYS A 114 14.61 -3.97 17.97
N LEU A 115 14.14 -2.80 17.54
CA LEU A 115 12.73 -2.63 17.19
C LEU A 115 12.33 -3.47 15.97
N LEU A 116 13.25 -3.63 15.02
CA LEU A 116 13.16 -4.58 13.92
C LEU A 116 14.42 -5.43 13.86
N ASP A 117 14.25 -6.74 13.83
CA ASP A 117 15.34 -7.71 13.65
C ASP A 117 15.32 -8.31 12.24
N TRP A 118 16.46 -8.89 11.84
CA TRP A 118 16.61 -9.46 10.51
C TRP A 118 15.68 -10.68 10.30
N GLU A 119 15.45 -11.46 11.36
CA GLU A 119 14.56 -12.61 11.31
C GLU A 119 13.12 -12.22 10.98
N THR A 120 12.62 -11.10 11.53
CA THR A 120 11.31 -10.56 11.14
C THR A 120 11.34 -9.99 9.72
N ALA A 121 12.42 -9.33 9.31
CA ALA A 121 12.52 -8.75 7.97
C ALA A 121 12.48 -9.79 6.84
N VAL A 122 13.02 -11.00 7.06
CA VAL A 122 12.97 -12.10 6.08
C VAL A 122 11.54 -12.62 5.87
N LYS A 123 10.63 -12.43 6.83
CA LYS A 123 9.21 -12.81 6.71
C LYS A 123 8.42 -11.91 5.76
N ILE A 124 8.98 -10.78 5.33
CA ILE A 124 8.37 -9.90 4.33
C ILE A 124 8.21 -10.69 3.01
N PRO A 125 7.06 -10.61 2.31
CA PRO A 125 6.81 -11.35 1.08
C PRO A 125 7.57 -10.74 -0.11
N TRP A 126 8.89 -10.96 -0.17
CA TRP A 126 9.77 -10.44 -1.22
C TRP A 126 9.36 -10.84 -2.65
N GLY A 127 8.70 -12.00 -2.80
CA GLY A 127 8.16 -12.45 -4.08
C GLY A 127 7.16 -11.46 -4.70
N ILE A 128 6.32 -10.81 -3.89
CA ILE A 128 5.35 -9.82 -4.37
C ILE A 128 6.08 -8.55 -4.87
N LEU A 129 7.10 -8.11 -4.13
CA LEU A 129 7.93 -6.96 -4.53
C LEU A 129 8.66 -7.23 -5.86
N LEU A 130 9.24 -8.42 -6.02
CA LEU A 130 9.90 -8.84 -7.25
C LEU A 130 8.93 -8.96 -8.43
N LEU A 131 7.72 -9.49 -8.20
CA LEU A 131 6.68 -9.60 -9.23
C LEU A 131 6.25 -8.22 -9.73
N LEU A 132 5.99 -7.28 -8.82
CA LEU A 132 5.62 -5.90 -9.17
C LEU A 132 6.76 -5.20 -9.92
N GLY A 133 7.99 -5.32 -9.42
CA GLY A 133 9.18 -4.76 -10.07
C GLY A 133 9.41 -5.35 -11.47
N GLY A 134 9.26 -6.66 -11.62
CA GLY A 134 9.35 -7.36 -12.91
C GLY A 134 8.29 -6.90 -13.91
N GLY A 135 7.04 -6.72 -13.46
CA GLY A 135 5.96 -6.19 -14.31
C GLY A 135 6.26 -4.78 -14.83
N ILE A 136 6.74 -3.88 -13.97
CA ILE A 136 7.14 -2.52 -14.36
C ILE A 136 8.34 -2.56 -15.32
N ALA A 137 9.33 -3.43 -15.07
CA ALA A 137 10.49 -3.59 -15.92
C ALA A 137 10.12 -4.09 -17.32
N ILE A 138 9.26 -5.11 -17.42
CA ILE A 138 8.77 -5.64 -18.70
C ILE A 138 7.96 -4.57 -19.46
N SER A 139 7.05 -3.88 -18.77
CA SER A 139 6.27 -2.78 -19.37
C SER A 139 7.17 -1.69 -19.96
N LYS A 140 8.19 -1.26 -19.21
CA LYS A 140 9.20 -0.31 -19.71
C LYS A 140 10.02 -0.89 -20.86
N GLY A 141 10.35 -2.18 -20.82
CA GLY A 141 11.03 -2.90 -21.90
C GLY A 141 10.23 -2.93 -23.20
N PHE A 142 8.91 -3.09 -23.13
CA PHE A 142 8.04 -3.03 -24.32
C PHE A 142 7.95 -1.62 -24.91
N ALA A 143 7.91 -0.59 -24.06
CA ALA A 143 7.96 0.79 -24.51
C ALA A 143 9.33 1.15 -25.13
N ALA A 144 10.42 0.77 -24.48
CA ALA A 144 11.78 1.06 -24.94
C ALA A 144 12.18 0.29 -26.21
N SER A 145 11.68 -0.94 -26.38
CA SER A 145 11.91 -1.73 -27.61
C SER A 145 11.04 -1.30 -28.79
N GLY A 146 10.06 -0.41 -28.58
CA GLY A 146 9.08 -0.04 -29.60
C GLY A 146 8.07 -1.14 -29.91
N LEU A 147 8.10 -2.26 -29.18
CA LEU A 147 7.20 -3.40 -29.40
C LEU A 147 5.74 -3.02 -29.18
N SER A 148 5.45 -2.20 -28.17
CA SER A 148 4.09 -1.69 -27.93
C SER A 148 3.58 -0.86 -29.11
N GLN A 149 4.44 -0.03 -29.71
CA GLN A 149 4.07 0.80 -30.85
C GLN A 149 3.87 -0.06 -32.09
N PHE A 150 4.80 -0.99 -32.38
CA PHE A 150 4.69 -1.92 -33.49
C PHE A 150 3.39 -2.74 -33.43
N LEU A 151 3.05 -3.32 -32.27
CA LEU A 151 1.77 -4.04 -32.11
C LEU A 151 0.58 -3.10 -32.31
N GLY A 152 0.63 -1.89 -31.75
CA GLY A 152 -0.43 -0.88 -31.90
C GLY A 152 -0.70 -0.52 -33.35
N ASP A 153 0.35 -0.25 -34.13
CA ASP A 153 0.25 0.14 -35.54
C ASP A 153 -0.30 -1.02 -36.40
N ASN A 154 0.14 -2.25 -36.15
CA ASN A 154 -0.37 -3.44 -36.85
C ASN A 154 -1.85 -3.71 -36.54
N LEU A 155 -2.26 -3.57 -35.27
CA LEU A 155 -3.67 -3.68 -34.89
C LEU A 155 -4.50 -2.56 -35.52
N GLN A 156 -4.00 -1.33 -35.53
CA GLN A 156 -4.69 -0.19 -36.12
C GLN A 156 -4.98 -0.41 -37.60
N ILE A 157 -4.04 -1.00 -38.36
CA ILE A 157 -4.24 -1.35 -39.77
C ILE A 157 -5.28 -2.46 -39.94
N GLY A 158 -5.26 -3.50 -39.08
CA GLY A 158 -6.20 -4.62 -39.16
C GLY A 158 -7.64 -4.30 -38.73
N LEU A 159 -7.83 -3.26 -37.90
CA LEU A 159 -9.13 -2.84 -37.36
C LEU A 159 -9.69 -1.57 -38.01
N GLN A 160 -9.09 -1.09 -39.11
CA GLN A 160 -9.61 0.09 -39.83
C GLN A 160 -11.06 -0.15 -40.28
N GLY A 161 -11.99 0.64 -39.73
CA GLY A 161 -13.41 0.59 -40.07
C GLY A 161 -14.34 0.06 -38.97
N LEU A 162 -13.82 -0.51 -37.88
CA LEU A 162 -14.62 -0.89 -36.71
C LEU A 162 -14.86 0.30 -35.78
N SER A 163 -16.13 0.54 -35.41
CA SER A 163 -16.48 1.53 -34.39
C SER A 163 -15.80 1.18 -33.06
N THR A 164 -15.19 2.18 -32.41
CA THR A 164 -14.53 2.03 -31.09
C THR A 164 -15.45 1.36 -30.07
N VAL A 165 -16.76 1.58 -30.18
CA VAL A 165 -17.78 0.97 -29.29
C VAL A 165 -17.86 -0.54 -29.47
N LEU A 166 -17.84 -1.05 -30.71
CA LEU A 166 -17.87 -2.49 -30.97
C LEU A 166 -16.60 -3.19 -30.48
N MET A 167 -15.46 -2.54 -30.64
CA MET A 167 -14.18 -3.07 -30.18
C MET A 167 -14.13 -3.23 -28.64
N VAL A 168 -14.63 -2.23 -27.90
CA VAL A 168 -14.73 -2.30 -26.44
C VAL A 168 -15.70 -3.40 -25.98
N VAL A 169 -16.86 -3.54 -26.66
CA VAL A 169 -17.84 -4.58 -26.34
C VAL A 169 -17.28 -5.99 -26.58
N CYS A 170 -16.57 -6.22 -27.69
CA CYS A 170 -15.93 -7.49 -27.97
C CYS A 170 -14.86 -7.86 -26.94
N ILE A 171 -14.03 -6.90 -26.50
CA ILE A 171 -12.99 -7.14 -25.49
C ILE A 171 -13.59 -7.40 -24.10
N MET A 172 -14.73 -6.80 -23.77
CA MET A 172 -15.39 -7.03 -22.48
C MET A 172 -16.20 -8.35 -22.42
N LEU A 173 -16.62 -8.87 -23.57
CA LEU A 173 -17.38 -10.12 -23.67
C LEU A 173 -16.51 -11.38 -23.81
N GLY A 174 -15.25 -11.23 -24.25
CA GLY A 174 -14.24 -12.29 -24.28
C GLY A 174 -13.48 -12.40 -22.98
#